data_AF-A0A1C3F5A6-F1
#
_entry.id   AF-A0A1C3F5A6-F1
#
_cell.length_a   1.000
_cell.length_b   1.000
_cell.length_c   1.000
_cell.angle_alpha   90.00
_cell.angle_beta   90.00
_cell.angle_gamma   90.00
#
_symmetry.space_group_name_H-M   'P 1'
#
loop_
_entity.id
_entity.type
_entity.pdbx_description
1 polymer ?
#
loop_
_entity_poly.entity_id
_entity_poly.type
_entity_poly.pdbx_seq_one_letter_code
_entity_poly.pdbx_strand_id
1 'polypeptide(L)'
;MKKILMIGLLVGTVAIVAGCGTQTPTPAPQSQQPTTQNTTTPNQTPAPSTTTPTTAGSGKDVYDKNCSACHGAGGAGASAPPLNTEKRTQAQVLNITKKGKESMPGYATVLNDAEIQAVAQYVADLKK
;
A
#
# COMPACT_ATOMS: atom_id res chain seq x y z
N MET A 1 -22.12 -0.27 -49.69
CA MET A 1 -22.13 1.19 -49.43
C MET A 1 -20.80 1.51 -48.74
N LYS A 2 -19.66 1.57 -49.43
CA LYS A 2 -19.15 2.60 -50.36
C LYS A 2 -18.58 3.84 -49.63
N LYS A 3 -17.28 3.76 -49.30
CA LYS A 3 -16.21 4.80 -49.28
C LYS A 3 -16.37 5.94 -48.22
N ILE A 4 -15.34 6.36 -47.49
CA ILE A 4 -14.20 7.26 -47.84
C ILE A 4 -13.33 7.33 -46.55
N LEU A 5 -12.04 6.93 -46.45
CA LEU A 5 -10.75 7.40 -47.01
C LEU A 5 -10.30 8.81 -46.54
N MET A 6 -9.05 8.90 -46.04
CA MET A 6 -8.03 9.99 -46.08
C MET A 6 -7.29 10.10 -44.73
N ILE A 7 -6.12 9.47 -44.53
CA ILE A 7 -4.76 9.87 -44.97
C ILE A 7 -4.37 11.28 -44.47
N GLY A 8 -3.47 11.30 -43.48
CA GLY A 8 -2.75 12.47 -43.00
C GLY A 8 -1.31 12.09 -42.65
N LEU A 9 -0.51 11.84 -43.69
CA LEU A 9 0.92 11.58 -43.63
C LEU A 9 1.65 12.93 -43.75
N LEU A 10 2.21 13.42 -42.66
CA LEU A 10 3.12 14.57 -42.68
C LEU A 10 4.51 14.10 -42.22
N VAL A 11 5.30 13.74 -43.22
CA VAL A 11 6.73 13.50 -43.15
C VAL A 11 7.40 14.87 -43.08
N GLY A 12 7.97 15.20 -41.93
CA GLY A 12 8.91 16.31 -41.77
C GLY A 12 10.32 15.75 -41.66
N THR A 13 11.06 15.78 -42.77
CA THR A 13 12.51 15.59 -42.84
C THR A 13 13.24 16.87 -42.44
N VAL A 14 14.57 16.76 -42.23
CA VAL A 14 15.59 17.83 -42.03
C VAL A 14 15.94 18.04 -40.54
N ALA A 15 17.17 17.95 -40.04
CA ALA A 15 18.52 17.85 -40.63
C ALA A 15 19.44 17.03 -39.71
N ILE A 16 20.41 16.37 -40.32
CA ILE A 16 21.53 15.69 -39.67
C ILE A 16 22.56 16.77 -39.32
N VAL A 17 22.87 16.97 -38.03
CA VAL A 17 24.12 17.61 -37.62
C VAL A 17 25.00 16.55 -36.96
N ALA A 18 26.06 16.21 -37.66
CA ALA A 18 27.16 15.42 -37.12
C ALA A 18 27.94 16.30 -36.15
N GLY A 19 27.75 16.05 -34.85
CA GLY A 19 28.61 16.56 -33.78
C GLY A 19 29.28 15.38 -33.09
N CYS A 20 30.53 15.10 -33.43
CA CYS A 20 31.39 14.20 -32.68
C CYS A 20 31.78 14.92 -31.37
N GLY A 21 31.24 14.45 -30.25
CA GLY A 21 31.51 14.98 -28.92
C GLY A 21 31.57 13.84 -27.92
N THR A 22 32.71 13.16 -27.86
CA THR A 22 33.03 12.17 -26.83
C THR A 22 33.29 12.88 -25.51
N GLN A 23 32.27 12.97 -24.66
CA GLN A 23 32.44 13.32 -23.26
C GLN A 23 31.64 12.35 -22.40
N THR A 24 32.35 11.28 -22.07
CA THR A 24 32.04 10.30 -21.03
C THR A 24 31.72 11.01 -19.73
N PRO A 25 30.53 10.84 -19.13
CA PRO A 25 30.37 11.09 -17.72
C PRO A 25 31.00 9.90 -16.99
N THR A 26 32.21 10.11 -16.46
CA THR A 26 32.80 9.24 -15.44
C THR A 26 31.84 9.18 -14.25
N PRO A 27 31.30 8.01 -13.85
CA PRO A 27 30.76 7.86 -12.52
C PRO A 27 31.95 7.88 -11.57
N ALA A 28 32.04 8.91 -10.73
CA ALA A 28 32.99 8.97 -9.65
C ALA A 28 32.78 7.77 -8.69
N PRO A 29 33.84 7.19 -8.12
CA PRO A 29 33.72 6.10 -7.16
C PRO A 29 33.29 6.66 -5.80
N GLN A 30 32.02 6.48 -5.44
CA GLN A 30 31.56 6.73 -4.06
C GLN A 30 31.71 5.45 -3.23
N SER A 31 32.92 5.26 -2.69
CA SER A 31 33.10 4.51 -1.44
C SER A 31 32.80 5.46 -0.28
N GLN A 32 31.62 5.33 0.34
CA GLN A 32 31.43 5.59 1.77
C GLN A 32 30.43 4.57 2.33
N GLN A 33 30.85 3.97 3.44
CA GLN A 33 30.25 2.86 4.18
C GLN A 33 29.14 3.38 5.15
N PRO A 34 28.60 2.59 6.10
CA PRO A 34 27.19 2.55 6.47
C PRO A 34 26.83 3.48 7.63
N THR A 35 25.73 4.22 7.55
CA THR A 35 25.26 5.03 8.69
C THR A 35 23.96 4.49 9.26
N THR A 36 24.15 3.74 10.35
CA THR A 36 23.34 3.67 11.57
C THR A 36 22.05 4.51 11.65
N GLN A 37 21.00 3.82 12.10
CA GLN A 37 19.96 4.26 13.02
C GLN A 37 20.21 5.64 13.65
N ASN A 38 19.22 6.55 13.56
CA ASN A 38 18.99 7.45 14.70
C ASN A 38 17.53 7.86 14.83
N THR A 39 16.96 7.39 15.93
CA THR A 39 15.77 7.86 16.63
C THR A 39 15.94 9.32 17.02
N THR A 40 14.90 10.14 16.85
CA THR A 40 14.56 11.18 17.84
C THR A 40 13.07 11.48 17.78
N THR A 41 12.37 11.07 18.84
CA THR A 41 11.00 11.41 19.21
C THR A 41 10.98 12.81 19.86
N PRO A 42 9.84 13.53 19.83
CA PRO A 42 9.23 13.84 21.13
C PRO A 42 7.72 13.53 21.17
N ASN A 43 7.41 12.66 22.13
CA ASN A 43 6.21 12.58 22.96
C ASN A 43 4.83 12.39 22.31
N GLN A 44 4.35 11.14 22.28
CA GLN A 44 2.99 10.83 22.76
C GLN A 44 2.98 9.48 23.49
N THR A 45 2.76 9.54 24.80
CA THR A 45 2.22 8.46 25.65
C THR A 45 0.69 8.64 25.66
N PRO A 46 -0.10 7.60 25.33
CA PRO A 46 -0.54 6.66 26.38
C PRO A 46 -0.46 5.16 26.00
N ALA A 47 0.00 4.40 26.99
CA ALA A 47 -0.24 2.98 27.30
C ALA A 47 0.42 1.88 26.42
N PRO A 48 0.93 0.80 27.05
CA PRO A 48 1.66 -0.26 26.36
C PRO A 48 0.70 -1.23 25.67
N SER A 49 0.67 -1.20 24.34
CA SER A 49 0.21 -2.34 23.54
C SER A 49 1.44 -3.10 23.06
N THR A 50 1.98 -3.93 23.95
CA THR A 50 3.08 -4.85 23.67
C THR A 50 2.58 -5.95 22.73
N THR A 51 2.79 -5.80 21.42
CA THR A 51 2.91 -6.94 20.49
C THR A 51 3.56 -6.46 19.20
N THR A 52 4.89 -6.36 19.20
CA THR A 52 5.69 -6.21 17.97
C THR A 52 5.63 -7.53 17.21
N PRO A 53 5.03 -7.62 16.01
CA PRO A 53 5.22 -8.79 15.16
C PRO A 53 6.45 -8.55 14.30
N THR A 54 7.56 -9.16 14.68
CA THR A 54 8.74 -9.25 13.81
C THR A 54 8.35 -10.02 12.54
N THR A 55 8.47 -9.34 11.39
CA THR A 55 8.32 -9.80 10.00
C THR A 55 6.89 -9.93 9.40
N ALA A 56 5.80 -9.75 10.16
CA ALA A 56 4.49 -9.55 9.53
C ALA A 56 4.39 -8.10 9.00
N GLY A 57 3.88 -7.90 7.78
CA GLY A 57 3.61 -6.56 7.27
C GLY A 57 2.75 -5.76 8.25
N SER A 58 2.89 -4.44 8.29
CA SER A 58 2.12 -3.63 9.24
C SER A 58 0.61 -3.86 9.02
N GLY A 59 -0.20 -3.77 10.08
CA GLY A 59 -1.64 -3.97 9.97
C GLY A 59 -2.29 -3.02 8.95
N LYS A 60 -1.73 -1.82 8.80
CA LYS A 60 -2.12 -0.86 7.77
C LYS A 60 -1.79 -1.36 6.36
N ASP A 61 -0.60 -1.92 6.13
CA ASP A 61 -0.23 -2.43 4.81
C ASP A 61 -1.10 -3.62 4.39
N VAL A 62 -1.41 -4.51 5.35
CA VAL A 62 -2.34 -5.63 5.12
C VAL A 62 -3.72 -5.10 4.78
N TYR A 63 -4.19 -4.08 5.51
CA TYR A 63 -5.46 -3.42 5.24
C TYR A 63 -5.52 -2.80 3.84
N ASP A 64 -4.51 -2.03 3.48
CA ASP A 64 -4.47 -1.30 2.21
C ASP A 64 -4.48 -2.27 1.02
N LYS A 65 -3.80 -3.41 1.13
CA LYS A 65 -3.72 -4.44 0.06
C LYS A 65 -4.97 -5.31 -0.06
N ASN A 66 -5.64 -5.62 1.05
CA ASN A 66 -6.66 -6.68 1.08
C ASN A 66 -8.07 -6.18 1.41
N CYS A 67 -8.20 -5.03 2.08
CA CYS A 67 -9.47 -4.61 2.69
C CYS A 67 -10.00 -3.30 2.09
N SER A 68 -9.10 -2.39 1.73
CA SER A 68 -9.42 -1.02 1.31
C SER A 68 -10.32 -0.95 0.06
N ALA A 69 -10.20 -1.93 -0.85
CA ALA A 69 -10.99 -1.97 -2.08
C ALA A 69 -12.51 -2.05 -1.81
N CYS A 70 -12.92 -2.66 -0.70
CA CYS A 70 -14.33 -2.79 -0.32
C CYS A 70 -14.69 -1.85 0.84
N HIS A 71 -13.81 -1.72 1.83
CA HIS A 71 -14.07 -0.94 3.03
C HIS A 71 -13.57 0.50 2.97
N GLY A 72 -13.05 0.95 1.82
CA GLY A 72 -12.53 2.29 1.60
C GLY A 72 -11.18 2.55 2.25
N ALA A 73 -10.50 3.61 1.82
CA ALA A 73 -9.28 4.07 2.47
C ALA A 73 -9.58 4.44 3.94
N GLY A 74 -8.77 3.92 4.86
CA GLY A 74 -8.94 4.16 6.30
C GLY A 74 -10.28 3.68 6.89
N GLY A 75 -11.00 2.78 6.22
CA GLY A 75 -12.28 2.26 6.71
C GLY A 75 -13.49 3.15 6.44
N ALA A 76 -13.39 4.13 5.54
CA ALA A 76 -14.47 5.07 5.23
C ALA A 76 -15.72 4.45 4.59
N GLY A 77 -15.65 3.18 4.18
CA GLY A 77 -16.70 2.49 3.43
C GLY A 77 -16.60 2.76 1.93
N ALA A 78 -16.95 1.75 1.14
CA ALA A 78 -17.07 1.87 -0.31
C ALA A 78 -18.20 0.93 -0.79
N SER A 79 -17.86 -0.22 -1.37
CA SER A 79 -18.84 -1.26 -1.69
C SER A 79 -19.26 -2.08 -0.47
N ALA A 80 -18.49 -2.00 0.63
CA ALA A 80 -18.81 -2.58 1.93
C ALA A 80 -18.96 -1.48 3.00
N PRO A 81 -19.60 -1.79 4.15
CA PRO A 81 -19.85 -0.80 5.19
C PRO A 81 -18.58 -0.15 5.74
N PRO A 82 -18.67 1.09 6.24
CA PRO A 82 -17.55 1.73 6.93
C PRO A 82 -17.16 0.94 8.18
N LEU A 83 -15.86 0.88 8.42
CA LEU A 83 -15.25 0.25 9.60
C LEU A 83 -14.81 1.28 10.64
N ASN A 84 -14.73 2.55 10.24
CA ASN A 84 -14.32 3.66 11.06
C ASN A 84 -15.50 4.39 11.70
N THR A 85 -16.72 3.82 11.76
CA THR A 85 -17.89 4.48 12.38
C THR A 85 -18.33 3.80 13.67
N GLU A 86 -18.07 2.50 13.78
CA GLU A 86 -18.45 1.69 14.92
C GLU A 86 -17.27 0.93 15.51
N LYS A 87 -17.17 0.92 16.84
CA LYS A 87 -16.11 0.19 17.51
C LYS A 87 -16.40 -1.30 17.49
N ARG A 88 -15.42 -2.07 17.05
CA ARG A 88 -15.36 -3.52 17.25
C ARG A 88 -14.11 -3.88 18.03
N THR A 89 -14.22 -4.93 18.83
CA THR A 89 -13.04 -5.46 19.53
C THR A 89 -12.12 -6.14 18.52
N GLN A 90 -10.82 -6.14 18.78
CA GLN A 90 -9.84 -6.86 17.97
C GLN A 90 -10.25 -8.33 17.78
N ALA A 91 -10.75 -9.00 18.83
CA ALA A 91 -11.19 -10.40 18.75
C ALA A 91 -12.37 -10.60 17.79
N GLN A 92 -13.34 -9.67 17.76
CA GLN A 92 -14.43 -9.69 16.80
C GLN A 92 -13.92 -9.52 15.37
N VAL A 93 -13.04 -8.55 15.15
CA VAL A 93 -12.44 -8.32 13.83
C VAL A 93 -11.66 -9.55 13.38
N LEU A 94 -10.82 -10.13 14.25
CA LEU A 94 -10.05 -11.34 13.96
C LEU A 94 -10.96 -12.50 13.53
N ASN A 95 -12.03 -12.76 14.27
CA ASN A 95 -12.94 -13.86 13.95
C ASN A 95 -13.66 -13.62 12.60
N ILE A 96 -14.09 -12.39 12.33
CA ILE A 96 -14.72 -12.03 11.05
C ILE A 96 -13.71 -12.13 9.91
N THR A 97 -12.49 -11.62 10.07
CA THR A 97 -11.44 -11.70 9.04
C THR A 97 -11.07 -13.15 8.73
N LYS A 98 -11.00 -14.03 9.74
CA LYS A 98 -10.69 -15.46 9.52
C LYS A 98 -11.83 -16.19 8.81
N LYS A 99 -13.06 -16.05 9.29
CA LYS A 99 -14.20 -16.87 8.88
C LYS A 99 -15.05 -16.25 7.77
N GLY A 100 -14.91 -14.96 7.53
CA GLY A 100 -15.85 -14.18 6.75
C GLY A 100 -17.13 -13.88 7.54
N LYS A 101 -18.00 -13.06 6.95
CA LYS A 101 -19.35 -12.76 7.44
C LYS A 101 -20.21 -12.22 6.30
N GLU A 102 -21.40 -12.78 6.11
CA GLU A 102 -22.28 -12.44 4.97
C GLU A 102 -21.49 -12.52 3.64
N SER A 103 -21.48 -11.44 2.87
CA SER A 103 -20.72 -11.33 1.62
C SER A 103 -19.21 -11.05 1.81
N MET A 104 -18.73 -10.83 3.03
CA MET A 104 -17.31 -10.66 3.31
C MET A 104 -16.61 -12.04 3.34
N PRO A 105 -15.65 -12.31 2.44
CA PRO A 105 -14.95 -13.59 2.42
C PRO A 105 -14.06 -13.78 3.65
N GLY A 106 -13.77 -15.04 3.97
CA GLY A 106 -12.75 -15.39 4.96
C GLY A 106 -11.34 -15.34 4.37
N TYR A 107 -10.39 -14.82 5.13
CA TYR A 107 -8.99 -14.61 4.71
C TYR A 107 -8.01 -15.60 5.34
N ALA A 108 -8.47 -16.61 6.09
CA ALA A 108 -7.60 -17.58 6.75
C ALA A 108 -6.75 -18.43 5.78
N THR A 109 -7.12 -18.48 4.49
CA THR A 109 -6.37 -19.17 3.44
C THR A 109 -5.48 -18.24 2.61
N VAL A 110 -5.58 -16.92 2.82
CA VAL A 110 -4.88 -15.88 2.04
C VAL A 110 -3.84 -15.18 2.89
N LEU A 111 -4.14 -14.94 4.16
CA LEU A 111 -3.28 -14.27 5.13
C LEU A 111 -2.86 -15.24 6.23
N ASN A 112 -1.64 -15.10 6.71
CA ASN A 112 -1.19 -15.86 7.87
C ASN A 112 -1.74 -15.25 9.19
N ASP A 113 -1.62 -15.98 10.29
CA ASP A 113 -2.16 -15.56 11.58
C ASP A 113 -1.60 -14.22 12.08
N ALA A 114 -0.32 -13.93 11.83
CA ALA A 114 0.29 -12.68 12.25
C ALA A 114 -0.24 -11.49 11.44
N GLU A 115 -0.44 -11.66 10.13
CA GLU A 115 -1.05 -10.64 9.26
C GLU A 115 -2.52 -10.37 9.65
N ILE A 116 -3.27 -11.44 9.93
CA ILE A 116 -4.67 -11.33 10.39
C ILE A 116 -4.74 -10.62 11.74
N GLN A 117 -3.82 -10.93 12.65
CA GLN A 117 -3.75 -10.27 13.95
C GLN A 117 -3.40 -8.77 13.80
N ALA A 118 -2.43 -8.46 12.94
CA ALA A 118 -2.01 -7.08 12.69
C ALA A 118 -3.14 -6.24 12.08
N VAL A 119 -3.84 -6.75 11.07
CA VAL A 119 -4.98 -6.03 10.46
C VAL A 119 -6.16 -5.92 11.42
N ALA A 120 -6.39 -6.93 12.27
CA ALA A 120 -7.45 -6.87 13.26
C ALA A 120 -7.20 -5.80 14.34
N GLN A 121 -5.94 -5.60 14.76
CA GLN A 121 -5.58 -4.48 15.64
C GLN A 121 -5.79 -3.15 14.93
N TYR A 122 -5.24 -3.00 13.74
CA TYR A 122 -5.36 -1.77 12.96
C TYR A 122 -6.83 -1.34 12.78
N VAL A 123 -7.72 -2.26 12.41
CA VAL A 123 -9.15 -1.97 12.23
C VAL A 123 -9.84 -1.64 13.55
N ALA A 124 -9.50 -2.32 14.66
CA ALA A 124 -10.07 -2.01 15.99
C ALA A 124 -9.67 -0.61 16.50
N ASP A 125 -8.52 -0.11 16.05
CA ASP A 125 -7.98 1.20 16.41
C ASP A 125 -8.45 2.33 15.48
N LEU A 126 -9.16 2.02 14.39
CA LEU A 126 -9.77 3.04 13.54
C LEU A 126 -10.71 3.92 14.38
N LYS A 127 -10.53 5.23 14.22
CA LYS A 127 -11.31 6.25 14.94
C LYS A 127 -12.66 6.45 14.27
N LYS A 128 -13.64 6.82 15.10
CA LYS A 128 -14.96 7.32 14.68
C LYS A 128 -14.87 8.65 13.96
#